data_AF-A0A0E2ZIC8-F1
#
_entry.id   AF-A0A0E2ZIC8-F1
#
_cell.length_a   1.000
_cell.length_b   1.000
_cell.length_c   1.000
_cell.angle_alpha   90.00
_cell.angle_beta   90.00
_cell.angle_gamma   90.00
#
_symmetry.space_group_name_H-M   'P 1'
#
loop_
_entity.id
_entity.type
_entity.pdbx_description
1 polymer ?
#
loop_
_entity_poly.entity_id
_entity_poly.type
_entity_poly.pdbx_seq_one_letter_code
_entity_poly.pdbx_strand_id
1 'polypeptide(L)'
;MTQCDSTTLQRSYTFRFYPTSVQRQQLAMEFGHARWVWNTCLTWRGRQYRLHDKHVSGVDFSGHLTKLKKTAAYGWLKEASATTLNQKLRDQDTAFKNFFAGRAKYPRFKKRAHAQSIRYQLDQRQVAGRYRAGKLLKLPKLGALSLKWSRKPQGIPKMVSVTQDCAGCYCVSFMCEETLQPLPRKPNGIGIDVGISDVVVTSEGWKSGNPRHLRTYRRLLTKTQRRLSRKRKGSVRWHRQRVRVAKAHARVSNTRQDWLHKLTTALIRQAGFIAMETLNVRGMMANRRIAKALGDAGMHELKRQL
;
A
#
# COMPACT_ATOMS: atom_id res chain seq x y z
N MET A 1 19.35 -27.61 26.00
CA MET A 1 18.14 -27.30 25.19
C MET A 1 17.79 -25.84 25.42
N THR A 2 18.38 -24.94 24.64
CA THR A 2 18.14 -23.49 24.76
C THR A 2 16.74 -23.16 24.25
N GLN A 3 15.93 -22.56 25.13
CA GLN A 3 14.62 -22.00 24.79
C GLN A 3 14.78 -21.11 23.55
N CYS A 4 14.11 -21.48 22.47
CA CYS A 4 13.99 -20.63 21.30
C CYS A 4 13.07 -19.47 21.68
N ASP A 5 13.67 -18.36 22.12
CA ASP A 5 12.94 -17.16 22.52
C ASP A 5 11.98 -16.72 21.40
N SER A 6 10.71 -16.94 21.65
CA SER A 6 9.65 -16.61 20.72
C SER A 6 9.58 -15.09 20.60
N THR A 7 9.93 -14.55 19.43
CA THR A 7 9.94 -13.11 19.21
C THR A 7 8.55 -12.64 18.79
N THR A 8 7.97 -11.73 19.57
CA THR A 8 6.71 -11.05 19.22
C THR A 8 7.01 -9.86 18.32
N LEU A 9 6.40 -9.83 17.14
CA LEU A 9 6.56 -8.72 16.20
C LEU A 9 5.25 -8.27 15.57
N GLN A 10 5.23 -7.04 15.06
CA GLN A 10 4.11 -6.49 14.30
C GLN A 10 4.24 -6.91 12.84
N ARG A 11 3.33 -7.77 12.37
CA ARG A 11 3.30 -8.20 10.97
C ARG A 11 2.15 -7.54 10.22
N SER A 12 2.47 -6.94 9.08
CA SER A 12 1.46 -6.40 8.16
C SER A 12 0.92 -7.50 7.25
N TYR A 13 -0.40 -7.60 7.19
CA TYR A 13 -1.14 -8.46 6.28
C TYR A 13 -1.86 -7.62 5.23
N THR A 14 -1.89 -8.10 3.98
CA THR A 14 -2.69 -7.49 2.91
C THR A 14 -3.44 -8.56 2.15
N PHE A 15 -4.76 -8.40 2.07
CA PHE A 15 -5.67 -9.34 1.40
C PHE A 15 -6.51 -8.61 0.37
N ARG A 16 -6.77 -9.29 -0.75
CA ARG A 16 -7.73 -8.81 -1.75
C ARG A 16 -9.14 -9.16 -1.30
N PHE A 17 -10.08 -8.24 -1.51
CA PHE A 17 -11.50 -8.51 -1.27
C PHE A 17 -12.37 -8.04 -2.45
N TYR A 18 -13.59 -8.56 -2.49
CA TYR A 18 -14.54 -8.29 -3.56
C TYR A 18 -15.81 -7.66 -2.95
N PRO A 19 -15.89 -6.32 -2.92
CA PRO A 19 -17.06 -5.66 -2.36
C PRO A 19 -18.29 -5.88 -3.23
N THR A 20 -19.44 -6.03 -2.57
CA THR A 20 -20.78 -6.02 -3.19
C THR A 20 -21.09 -4.65 -3.82
N SER A 21 -22.15 -4.53 -4.62
CA SER A 21 -22.59 -3.25 -5.19
C SER A 21 -22.80 -2.17 -4.12
N VAL A 22 -23.52 -2.53 -3.05
CA VAL A 22 -23.78 -1.66 -1.89
C VAL A 22 -22.48 -1.23 -1.21
N GLN A 23 -21.57 -2.17 -0.95
CA GLN A 23 -20.26 -1.84 -0.36
C GLN A 23 -19.41 -0.95 -1.27
N ARG A 24 -19.47 -1.13 -2.60
CA ARG A 24 -18.75 -0.24 -3.53
C ARG A 24 -19.28 1.18 -3.50
N GLN A 25 -20.60 1.35 -3.39
CA GLN A 25 -21.23 2.67 -3.27
C GLN A 25 -20.81 3.34 -1.96
N GLN A 26 -20.91 2.62 -0.84
CA GLN A 26 -20.45 3.09 0.47
C GLN A 26 -18.97 3.49 0.45
N LEU A 27 -18.10 2.63 -0.09
CA LEU A 27 -16.67 2.94 -0.23
C LEU A 27 -16.42 4.16 -1.12
N ALA A 28 -17.14 4.30 -2.23
CA ALA A 28 -16.99 5.43 -3.13
C ALA A 28 -17.36 6.76 -2.45
N MET A 29 -18.42 6.74 -1.64
CA MET A 29 -18.84 7.87 -0.80
C MET A 29 -17.77 8.17 0.26
N GLU A 30 -17.33 7.18 1.04
CA GLU A 30 -16.34 7.38 2.10
C GLU A 30 -14.97 7.86 1.55
N PHE A 31 -14.52 7.31 0.43
CA PHE A 31 -13.33 7.80 -0.26
C PHE A 31 -13.51 9.23 -0.76
N GLY A 32 -14.71 9.58 -1.23
CA GLY A 32 -15.07 10.95 -1.62
C GLY A 32 -14.95 11.92 -0.45
N HIS A 33 -15.52 11.55 0.70
CA HIS A 33 -15.55 12.39 1.90
C HIS A 33 -14.15 12.54 2.48
N ALA A 34 -13.39 11.45 2.60
CA ALA A 34 -12.00 11.48 3.05
C ALA A 34 -11.11 12.33 2.13
N ARG A 35 -11.32 12.25 0.80
CA ARG A 35 -10.60 13.09 -0.17
C ARG A 35 -10.94 14.56 0.01
N TRP A 36 -12.22 14.90 0.19
CA TRP A 36 -12.64 16.27 0.43
C TRP A 36 -12.01 16.80 1.72
N VAL A 37 -12.12 16.08 2.83
CA VAL A 37 -11.50 16.46 4.12
C VAL A 37 -10.00 16.71 3.99
N TRP A 38 -9.26 15.83 3.31
CA TRP A 38 -7.83 16.04 3.05
C TRP A 38 -7.56 17.34 2.29
N ASN A 39 -8.27 17.56 1.18
CA ASN A 39 -8.05 18.70 0.29
C ASN A 39 -8.45 20.02 0.95
N THR A 40 -9.57 20.04 1.67
CA THR A 40 -10.05 21.22 2.41
C THR A 40 -9.09 21.55 3.55
N CYS A 41 -8.65 20.56 4.33
CA CYS A 41 -7.68 20.78 5.40
C CYS A 41 -6.32 21.27 4.86
N LEU A 42 -5.88 20.74 3.71
CA LEU A 42 -4.64 21.20 3.06
C LEU A 42 -4.73 22.67 2.65
N THR A 43 -5.88 23.07 2.07
CA THR A 43 -6.14 24.45 1.67
C THR A 43 -6.21 25.37 2.88
N TRP A 44 -6.91 24.94 3.93
CA TRP A 44 -7.03 25.68 5.17
C TRP A 44 -5.68 25.90 5.86
N ARG A 45 -4.85 24.85 5.99
CA ARG A 45 -3.47 24.95 6.49
C ARG A 45 -2.64 25.96 5.69
N GLY A 46 -2.69 25.86 4.36
CA GLY A 46 -1.97 26.79 3.49
C GLY A 46 -2.41 28.23 3.68
N ARG A 47 -3.72 28.47 3.90
CA ARG A 47 -4.26 29.81 4.19
C ARG A 47 -3.84 30.33 5.57
N GLN A 48 -3.92 29.49 6.61
CA GLN A 48 -3.52 29.89 7.98
C GLN A 48 -2.03 30.23 8.06
N TYR A 49 -1.19 29.45 7.39
CA TYR A 49 0.23 29.75 7.31
C TYR A 49 0.49 31.06 6.53
N ARG A 50 -0.14 31.24 5.36
CA ARG A 50 0.08 32.44 4.54
C ARG A 50 -0.41 33.75 5.18
N LEU A 51 -1.53 33.72 5.89
CA LEU A 51 -2.17 34.93 6.42
C LEU A 51 -1.76 35.26 7.86
N HIS A 52 -1.41 34.25 8.65
CA HIS A 52 -1.22 34.42 10.10
C HIS A 52 0.10 33.83 10.61
N ASP A 53 0.91 33.22 9.74
CA ASP A 53 2.12 32.46 10.09
C ASP A 53 1.87 31.38 11.17
N LYS A 54 0.65 30.82 11.17
CA LYS A 54 0.22 29.84 12.18
C LYS A 54 0.37 28.41 11.66
N HIS A 55 1.09 27.59 12.42
CA HIS A 55 1.14 26.15 12.24
C HIS A 55 -0.08 25.49 12.88
N VAL A 56 -1.00 25.01 12.03
CA VAL A 56 -2.24 24.36 12.47
C VAL A 56 -2.21 22.85 12.21
N SER A 57 -2.72 22.10 13.17
CA SER A 57 -2.71 20.64 13.22
C SER A 57 -4.00 20.02 12.67
N GLY A 58 -4.05 18.68 12.58
CA GLY A 58 -5.26 17.97 12.22
C GLY A 58 -6.33 18.05 13.30
N VAL A 59 -5.92 18.26 14.56
CA VAL A 59 -6.82 18.44 15.70
C VAL A 59 -7.61 19.74 15.55
N ASP A 60 -6.95 20.83 15.17
CA ASP A 60 -7.59 22.14 14.98
C ASP A 60 -8.65 22.08 13.88
N PHE A 61 -8.31 21.42 12.77
CA PHE A 61 -9.27 21.19 11.70
C PHE A 61 -10.39 20.22 12.11
N SER A 62 -10.16 19.28 13.02
CA SER A 62 -11.22 18.37 13.49
C SER A 62 -12.33 19.11 14.24
N GLY A 63 -11.99 20.15 15.01
CA GLY A 63 -12.96 21.04 15.65
C GLY A 63 -13.78 21.81 14.61
N HIS A 64 -13.12 22.35 13.58
CA HIS A 64 -13.80 23.00 12.45
C HIS A 64 -14.69 22.02 11.68
N LEU A 65 -14.22 20.79 11.42
CA LEU A 65 -14.99 19.74 10.76
C LEU A 65 -16.27 19.40 11.53
N THR A 66 -16.22 19.43 12.86
CA THR A 66 -17.38 19.21 13.73
C THR A 66 -18.42 20.31 13.58
N LYS A 67 -17.98 21.57 13.47
CA LYS A 67 -18.86 22.71 13.18
C LYS A 67 -19.47 22.60 11.77
N LEU A 68 -18.65 22.29 10.76
CA LEU A 68 -19.11 22.13 9.37
C LEU A 68 -20.20 21.06 9.25
N LYS A 69 -20.04 19.91 9.91
CA LYS A 69 -21.06 18.85 9.93
C LYS A 69 -22.43 19.28 10.46
N LYS A 70 -22.51 20.38 11.24
CA LYS A 70 -23.78 20.93 11.74
C LYS A 70 -24.47 21.83 10.71
N THR A 71 -23.75 22.35 9.73
CA THR A 71 -24.31 23.18 8.64
C THR A 71 -25.01 22.31 7.60
N ALA A 72 -26.20 22.71 7.15
CA ALA A 72 -27.01 21.97 6.16
C ALA A 72 -26.22 21.61 4.89
N ALA A 73 -25.40 22.53 4.37
CA ALA A 73 -24.57 22.33 3.17
C ALA A 73 -23.54 21.19 3.28
N TYR A 74 -23.14 20.80 4.50
CA TYR A 74 -22.12 19.78 4.75
C TYR A 74 -22.65 18.57 5.55
N GLY A 75 -23.98 18.42 5.64
CA GLY A 75 -24.62 17.31 6.34
C GLY A 75 -24.19 15.93 5.82
N TRP A 76 -23.90 15.82 4.51
CA TRP A 76 -23.42 14.61 3.85
C TRP A 76 -22.13 14.03 4.47
N LEU A 77 -21.32 14.83 5.15
CA LEU A 77 -20.12 14.34 5.87
C LEU A 77 -20.45 13.36 7.01
N LYS A 78 -21.69 13.34 7.50
CA LYS A 78 -22.17 12.40 8.53
C LYS A 78 -22.39 10.98 7.99
N GLU A 79 -22.56 10.84 6.68
CA GLU A 79 -22.76 9.53 6.03
C GLU A 79 -21.50 8.66 6.15
N ALA A 80 -20.31 9.27 6.09
CA ALA A 80 -19.05 8.57 6.32
C ALA A 80 -18.83 8.24 7.80
N SER A 81 -17.99 7.24 8.09
CA SER A 81 -17.61 6.96 9.47
C SER A 81 -16.74 8.09 10.04
N ALA A 82 -17.08 8.63 11.21
CA ALA A 82 -16.32 9.72 11.84
C ALA A 82 -14.85 9.33 12.09
N THR A 83 -14.59 8.07 12.42
CA THR A 83 -13.24 7.54 12.63
C THR A 83 -12.40 7.63 11.36
N THR A 84 -12.99 7.35 10.19
CA THR A 84 -12.26 7.39 8.90
C THR A 84 -11.83 8.81 8.54
N LEU A 85 -12.68 9.82 8.81
CA LEU A 85 -12.38 11.23 8.53
C LEU A 85 -11.28 11.75 9.47
N ASN A 86 -11.39 11.45 10.76
CA ASN A 86 -10.37 11.84 11.74
C ASN A 86 -9.03 11.15 11.46
N GLN A 87 -9.06 9.88 11.07
CA GLN A 87 -7.86 9.17 10.69
C GLN A 87 -7.24 9.75 9.41
N LYS A 88 -8.04 10.35 8.54
CA LYS A 88 -7.53 11.05 7.35
C LYS A 88 -6.78 12.34 7.70
N LEU A 89 -7.22 13.05 8.72
CA LEU A 89 -6.50 14.21 9.26
C LEU A 89 -5.16 13.79 9.88
N ARG A 90 -5.16 12.67 10.64
CA ARG A 90 -3.94 12.08 11.18
C ARG A 90 -2.95 11.63 10.09
N ASP A 91 -3.43 11.06 8.97
CA ASP A 91 -2.59 10.76 7.79
C ASP A 91 -1.86 12.03 7.30
N GLN A 92 -2.57 13.17 7.32
CA GLN A 92 -2.03 14.43 6.84
C GLN A 92 -0.99 15.00 7.80
N ASP A 93 -1.23 14.90 9.10
CA ASP A 93 -0.23 15.29 10.11
C ASP A 93 1.06 14.47 9.96
N THR A 94 0.96 13.16 9.76
CA THR A 94 2.14 12.32 9.47
C THR A 94 2.84 12.75 8.19
N ALA A 95 2.09 13.13 7.14
CA ALA A 95 2.67 13.61 5.90
C ALA A 95 3.44 14.92 6.08
N PHE A 96 2.93 15.85 6.90
CA PHE A 96 3.64 17.09 7.25
C PHE A 96 4.87 16.83 8.12
N LYS A 97 4.76 15.96 9.15
CA LYS A 97 5.92 15.56 9.97
C LYS A 97 7.04 14.99 9.10
N ASN A 98 6.72 14.12 8.15
CA ASN A 98 7.70 13.58 7.21
C ASN A 98 8.28 14.62 6.24
N PHE A 99 7.50 15.63 5.87
CA PHE A 99 7.97 16.74 5.04
C PHE A 99 8.98 17.61 5.79
N PHE A 100 8.65 18.04 7.01
CA PHE A 100 9.56 18.83 7.85
C PHE A 100 10.83 18.07 8.24
N ALA A 101 10.74 16.75 8.42
CA ALA A 101 11.90 15.88 8.66
C ALA A 101 12.74 15.59 7.39
N GLY A 102 12.43 16.19 6.23
CA GLY A 102 13.14 15.95 4.97
C GLY A 102 12.95 14.56 4.34
N ARG A 103 12.06 13.72 4.91
CA ARG A 103 11.81 12.33 4.46
C ARG A 103 10.81 12.26 3.31
N ALA A 104 9.98 13.30 3.14
CA ALA A 104 8.95 13.37 2.10
C ALA A 104 8.85 14.77 1.49
N LYS A 105 8.20 14.86 0.33
CA LYS A 105 7.85 16.14 -0.30
C LYS A 105 6.56 16.71 0.30
N TYR A 106 6.31 17.99 0.06
CA TYR A 106 5.10 18.68 0.52
C TYR A 106 3.82 17.90 0.14
N PRO A 107 2.84 17.76 1.06
CA PRO A 107 1.59 17.06 0.81
C PRO A 107 0.82 17.63 -0.40
N ARG A 108 0.35 16.75 -1.29
CA ARG A 108 -0.38 17.16 -2.50
C ARG A 108 -1.88 16.90 -2.39
N PHE A 109 -2.65 17.63 -3.18
CA PHE A 109 -4.08 17.37 -3.38
C PHE A 109 -4.34 15.93 -3.86
N LYS A 110 -5.33 15.28 -3.25
CA LYS A 110 -5.80 13.94 -3.62
C LYS A 110 -6.80 14.07 -4.76
N LYS A 111 -6.70 13.20 -5.78
CA LYS A 111 -7.64 13.16 -6.91
C LYS A 111 -8.41 11.84 -6.90
N ARG A 112 -9.69 11.89 -7.32
CA ARG A 112 -10.58 10.72 -7.46
C ARG A 112 -10.00 9.61 -8.36
N ALA A 113 -9.15 10.01 -9.30
CA ALA A 113 -8.54 9.15 -10.30
C ALA A 113 -7.36 8.30 -9.81
N HIS A 114 -6.80 8.63 -8.64
CA HIS A 114 -5.63 7.94 -8.07
C HIS A 114 -6.07 6.89 -7.05
N ALA A 115 -5.10 6.12 -6.55
CA ALA A 115 -5.34 5.18 -5.47
C ALA A 115 -5.95 5.89 -4.24
N GLN A 116 -6.97 5.26 -3.66
CA GLN A 116 -7.73 5.78 -2.54
C GLN A 116 -7.52 4.89 -1.32
N SER A 117 -7.46 5.50 -0.14
CA SER A 117 -7.23 4.78 1.12
C SER A 117 -7.96 5.44 2.27
N ILE A 118 -8.62 4.60 3.08
CA ILE A 118 -9.29 4.96 4.33
C ILE A 118 -8.91 3.94 5.39
N ARG A 119 -8.83 4.42 6.64
CA ARG A 119 -8.45 3.62 7.79
C ARG A 119 -9.63 3.55 8.75
N TYR A 120 -10.01 2.34 9.11
CA TYR A 120 -11.00 2.03 10.13
C TYR A 120 -10.30 1.64 11.41
N GLN A 121 -10.80 2.17 12.52
CA GLN A 121 -10.44 1.70 13.84
C GLN A 121 -11.41 0.57 14.22
N LEU A 122 -10.86 -0.57 14.63
CA LEU A 122 -11.65 -1.65 15.21
C LEU A 122 -11.78 -1.39 16.71
N ASP A 123 -13.01 -1.42 17.20
CA ASP A 123 -13.28 -1.35 18.63
C ASP A 123 -12.92 -2.69 19.27
N GLN A 124 -11.91 -2.68 20.13
CA GLN A 124 -11.39 -3.88 20.80
C GLN A 124 -12.45 -4.60 21.65
N ARG A 125 -13.41 -3.85 22.19
CA ARG A 125 -14.50 -4.40 23.02
C ARG A 125 -15.49 -5.25 22.21
N GLN A 126 -15.58 -5.03 20.90
CA GLN A 126 -16.50 -5.74 20.01
C GLN A 126 -15.78 -6.60 18.96
N VAL A 127 -14.49 -6.90 19.15
CA VAL A 127 -13.68 -7.64 18.16
C VAL A 127 -14.24 -9.03 17.93
N ALA A 128 -14.71 -9.73 18.96
CA ALA A 128 -15.21 -11.11 18.83
C ALA A 128 -16.33 -11.25 17.79
N GLY A 129 -17.21 -10.24 17.66
CA GLY A 129 -18.27 -10.22 16.65
C GLY A 129 -17.85 -9.69 15.28
N ARG A 130 -16.67 -9.07 15.18
CA ARG A 130 -16.20 -8.34 13.99
C ARG A 130 -15.00 -8.98 13.31
N TYR A 131 -14.20 -9.77 14.00
CA TYR A 131 -12.99 -10.35 13.46
C TYR A 131 -12.84 -11.79 13.91
N ARG A 132 -12.70 -12.68 12.93
CA ARG A 132 -12.30 -14.07 13.14
C ARG A 132 -11.28 -14.40 12.07
N ALA A 133 -10.04 -14.67 12.49
CA ALA A 133 -8.94 -14.95 11.60
C ALA A 133 -9.32 -16.01 10.54
N GLY A 134 -9.10 -15.69 9.26
CA GLY A 134 -9.39 -16.61 8.16
C GLY A 134 -10.88 -16.80 7.81
N LYS A 135 -11.81 -16.15 8.52
CA LYS A 135 -13.25 -16.35 8.31
C LYS A 135 -14.00 -15.04 8.11
N LEU A 136 -13.84 -14.09 9.03
CA LEU A 136 -14.70 -12.91 9.11
C LEU A 136 -13.88 -11.65 9.37
N LEU A 137 -14.14 -10.61 8.58
CA LEU A 137 -13.78 -9.24 8.92
C LEU A 137 -14.96 -8.33 8.63
N LYS A 138 -15.53 -7.74 9.68
CA LYS A 138 -16.60 -6.75 9.62
C LYS A 138 -16.03 -5.37 9.94
N LEU A 139 -16.34 -4.41 9.08
CA LEU A 139 -15.97 -3.01 9.30
C LEU A 139 -17.21 -2.17 9.65
N PRO A 140 -17.04 -1.10 10.46
CA PRO A 140 -18.13 -0.17 10.74
C PRO A 140 -18.72 0.38 9.44
N LYS A 141 -20.06 0.45 9.35
CA LYS A 141 -20.85 0.89 8.17
C LYS A 141 -20.71 0.05 6.89
N LEU A 142 -19.61 -0.66 6.67
CA LEU A 142 -19.40 -1.53 5.51
C LEU A 142 -19.92 -2.96 5.68
N GLY A 143 -20.05 -3.43 6.92
CA GLY A 143 -20.45 -4.80 7.20
C GLY A 143 -19.34 -5.81 6.92
N ALA A 144 -19.72 -7.07 6.68
CA ALA A 144 -18.80 -8.19 6.45
C ALA A 144 -18.15 -8.13 5.06
N LEU A 145 -16.83 -8.28 5.02
CA LEU A 145 -16.06 -8.27 3.77
C LEU A 145 -15.78 -9.69 3.28
N SER A 146 -16.00 -9.92 1.98
CA SER A 146 -15.60 -11.15 1.30
C SER A 146 -14.10 -11.10 0.94
N LEU A 147 -13.27 -11.56 1.87
CA LEU A 147 -11.81 -11.60 1.76
C LEU A 147 -11.31 -12.92 1.16
N LYS A 148 -10.30 -12.83 0.29
CA LYS A 148 -9.49 -14.00 -0.08
C LYS A 148 -8.35 -14.15 0.93
N TRP A 149 -8.56 -14.99 1.94
CA TRP A 149 -7.58 -15.31 2.96
C TRP A 149 -6.47 -16.19 2.37
N SER A 150 -5.28 -15.61 2.18
CA SER A 150 -4.08 -16.38 1.79
C SER A 150 -3.26 -16.85 2.98
N ARG A 151 -3.42 -16.19 4.14
CA ARG A 151 -2.73 -16.46 5.40
C ARG A 151 -3.70 -16.22 6.55
N LYS A 152 -3.54 -16.97 7.64
CA LYS A 152 -4.33 -16.81 8.87
C LYS A 152 -3.53 -15.94 9.85
N PRO A 153 -3.84 -14.64 10.00
CA PRO A 153 -3.21 -13.81 11.04
C PRO A 153 -3.52 -14.36 12.43
N GLN A 154 -2.52 -14.42 13.31
CA GLN A 154 -2.70 -14.91 14.68
C GLN A 154 -3.25 -13.80 15.60
N GLY A 155 -2.75 -12.58 15.48
CA GLY A 155 -3.19 -11.45 16.31
C GLY A 155 -4.48 -10.77 15.85
N ILE A 156 -4.97 -9.89 16.73
CA ILE A 156 -6.14 -9.03 16.51
C ILE A 156 -5.68 -7.68 15.93
N PRO A 157 -6.21 -7.26 14.77
CA PRO A 157 -5.88 -5.96 14.21
C PRO A 157 -6.57 -4.83 14.97
N LYS A 158 -5.79 -3.79 15.32
CA LYS A 158 -6.33 -2.55 15.91
C LYS A 158 -6.88 -1.60 14.85
N MET A 159 -6.19 -1.54 13.70
CA MET A 159 -6.51 -0.66 12.58
C MET A 159 -6.57 -1.46 11.28
N VAL A 160 -7.59 -1.17 10.46
CA VAL A 160 -7.78 -1.79 9.17
C VAL A 160 -7.80 -0.72 8.09
N SER A 161 -6.89 -0.82 7.13
CA SER A 161 -6.83 0.07 5.97
C SER A 161 -7.54 -0.57 4.78
N VAL A 162 -8.56 0.08 4.25
CA VAL A 162 -9.18 -0.29 2.99
C VAL A 162 -8.61 0.60 1.90
N THR A 163 -8.12 -0.03 0.84
CA THR A 163 -7.51 0.65 -0.30
C THR A 163 -8.16 0.23 -1.61
N GLN A 164 -8.22 1.16 -2.55
CA GLN A 164 -8.58 0.91 -3.93
C GLN A 164 -7.45 1.41 -4.82
N ASP A 165 -6.87 0.53 -5.64
CA ASP A 165 -5.84 0.92 -6.59
C ASP A 165 -6.44 1.62 -7.83
N CYS A 166 -5.58 2.15 -8.70
CA CYS A 166 -6.01 2.79 -9.94
C CYS A 166 -6.64 1.81 -10.96
N ALA A 167 -6.44 0.50 -10.78
CA ALA A 167 -6.99 -0.56 -11.62
C ALA A 167 -8.41 -0.99 -11.18
N GLY A 168 -8.86 -0.51 -10.02
CA GLY A 168 -10.15 -0.82 -9.41
C GLY A 168 -10.12 -2.05 -8.49
N CYS A 169 -8.94 -2.57 -8.13
CA CYS A 169 -8.80 -3.65 -7.17
C CYS A 169 -8.90 -3.09 -5.74
N TYR A 170 -9.64 -3.81 -4.91
CA TYR A 170 -9.81 -3.47 -3.50
C TYR A 170 -8.95 -4.40 -2.62
N CYS A 171 -8.19 -3.81 -1.71
CA CYS A 171 -7.35 -4.52 -0.76
C CYS A 171 -7.63 -4.02 0.66
N VAL A 172 -7.61 -4.96 1.60
CA VAL A 172 -7.59 -4.69 3.03
C VAL A 172 -6.19 -4.95 3.55
N SER A 173 -5.64 -4.02 4.33
CA SER A 173 -4.36 -4.18 5.00
C SER A 173 -4.48 -3.86 6.49
N PHE A 174 -3.89 -4.69 7.34
CA PHE A 174 -3.85 -4.45 8.79
C PHE A 174 -2.58 -5.04 9.40
N MET A 175 -2.24 -4.58 10.59
CA MET A 175 -1.11 -5.09 11.36
C MET A 175 -1.63 -5.91 12.53
N CYS A 176 -0.99 -7.06 12.78
CA CYS A 176 -1.27 -7.93 13.91
C CYS A 176 0.04 -8.27 14.61
N GLU A 177 -0.03 -8.38 15.93
CA GLU A 177 1.02 -9.01 16.72
C GLU A 177 1.04 -10.51 16.41
N GLU A 178 2.23 -11.02 16.10
CA GLU A 178 2.44 -12.43 15.81
C GLU A 178 3.71 -12.89 16.52
N THR A 179 3.61 -14.06 17.15
CA THR A 179 4.73 -14.74 17.79
C THR A 179 5.32 -15.69 16.76
N LEU A 180 6.52 -15.39 16.27
CA LEU A 180 7.19 -16.25 15.30
C LEU A 180 7.96 -17.35 16.02
N GLN A 181 7.79 -18.58 15.54
CA GLN A 181 8.68 -19.68 15.87
C GLN A 181 9.87 -19.66 14.91
N PRO A 182 11.11 -19.74 15.42
CA PRO A 182 12.28 -19.80 14.56
C PRO A 182 12.26 -21.09 13.73
N LEU A 183 12.73 -20.98 12.49
CA LEU A 183 12.97 -22.16 11.67
C LEU A 183 14.15 -22.96 12.23
N PRO A 184 14.20 -24.29 12.02
CA PRO A 184 15.37 -25.08 12.36
C PRO A 184 16.62 -24.48 11.73
N ARG A 185 17.66 -24.25 12.55
CA ARG A 185 18.95 -23.75 12.04
C ARG A 185 19.55 -24.78 11.10
N LYS A 186 19.96 -24.33 9.92
CA LYS A 186 20.75 -25.12 8.98
C LYS A 186 22.21 -24.67 9.05
N PRO A 187 23.18 -25.57 8.90
CA PRO A 187 24.61 -25.23 8.97
C PRO A 187 25.12 -24.54 7.70
N ASN A 188 24.36 -24.56 6.61
CA ASN A 188 24.78 -24.01 5.32
C ASN A 188 24.54 -22.50 5.20
N GLY A 189 25.46 -21.84 4.52
CA GLY A 189 25.40 -20.44 4.16
C GLY A 189 25.44 -20.24 2.66
N ILE A 190 24.65 -19.30 2.16
CA ILE A 190 24.64 -18.96 0.73
C ILE A 190 25.01 -17.49 0.57
N GLY A 191 26.08 -17.22 -0.18
CA GLY A 191 26.37 -15.88 -0.70
C GLY A 191 25.52 -15.61 -1.92
N ILE A 192 24.93 -14.41 -2.01
CA ILE A 192 24.09 -13.99 -3.13
C ILE A 192 24.66 -12.72 -3.75
N ASP A 193 24.93 -12.80 -5.06
CA ASP A 193 25.19 -11.67 -5.94
C ASP A 193 23.90 -11.27 -6.68
N VAL A 194 23.65 -9.96 -6.81
CA VAL A 194 22.38 -9.42 -7.34
C VAL A 194 22.62 -8.70 -8.66
N GLY A 195 22.22 -9.33 -9.77
CA GLY A 195 22.52 -8.86 -11.12
C GLY A 195 21.31 -8.42 -11.96
N ILE A 196 21.60 -7.90 -13.16
CA ILE A 196 20.57 -7.55 -14.16
C ILE A 196 20.29 -8.73 -15.10
N SER A 197 21.32 -9.49 -15.48
CA SER A 197 21.20 -10.67 -16.33
C SER A 197 20.48 -11.80 -15.61
N ASP A 198 20.97 -12.11 -14.41
CA ASP A 198 20.38 -13.00 -13.42
C ASP A 198 20.13 -12.17 -12.16
N VAL A 199 18.92 -12.21 -11.61
CA VAL A 199 18.59 -11.37 -10.45
C VAL A 199 19.33 -11.83 -9.20
N VAL A 200 19.55 -13.14 -9.08
CA VAL A 200 20.33 -13.77 -8.01
C VAL A 200 21.25 -14.81 -8.62
N VAL A 201 22.54 -14.72 -8.27
CA VAL A 201 23.53 -15.77 -8.47
C VAL A 201 24.05 -16.19 -7.09
N THR A 202 24.02 -17.49 -6.80
CA THR A 202 24.53 -18.00 -5.51
C THR A 202 26.01 -18.32 -5.59
N SER A 203 26.68 -18.37 -4.43
CA SER A 203 28.08 -18.82 -4.30
C SER A 203 28.31 -20.25 -4.80
N GLU A 204 27.26 -21.08 -4.84
CA GLU A 204 27.27 -22.43 -5.39
C GLU A 204 27.11 -22.46 -6.92
N GLY A 205 26.98 -21.29 -7.57
CA GLY A 205 26.85 -21.15 -9.02
C GLY A 205 25.41 -21.26 -9.56
N TRP A 206 24.39 -21.41 -8.70
CA TRP A 206 23.00 -21.40 -9.15
C TRP A 206 22.58 -20.01 -9.61
N LYS A 207 21.86 -19.94 -10.73
CA LYS A 207 21.39 -18.68 -11.34
C LYS A 207 19.88 -18.65 -11.40
N SER A 208 19.28 -17.58 -10.91
CA SER A 208 17.82 -17.44 -10.90
C SER A 208 17.21 -17.14 -12.27
N GLY A 209 18.03 -16.73 -13.25
CA GLY A 209 17.52 -16.05 -14.44
C GLY A 209 16.94 -14.66 -14.12
N ASN A 210 16.49 -13.99 -15.17
CA ASN A 210 15.65 -12.80 -15.08
C ASN A 210 14.44 -12.95 -16.02
N PRO A 211 13.21 -13.09 -15.50
CA PRO A 211 12.00 -13.20 -16.33
C PRO A 211 11.71 -11.98 -17.20
N ARG A 212 12.36 -10.84 -16.93
CA ARG A 212 12.25 -9.57 -17.68
C ARG A 212 10.80 -9.14 -17.90
N HIS A 213 10.00 -9.15 -16.82
CA HIS A 213 8.55 -8.94 -16.88
C HIS A 213 8.17 -7.63 -17.59
N LEU A 214 8.88 -6.53 -17.34
CA LEU A 214 8.64 -5.24 -17.99
C LEU A 214 8.91 -5.32 -19.49
N ARG A 215 9.94 -6.06 -19.92
CA ARG A 215 10.22 -6.30 -21.34
C ARG A 215 9.06 -7.06 -21.99
N THR A 216 8.59 -8.14 -21.36
CA THR A 216 7.48 -8.97 -21.85
C THR A 216 6.20 -8.16 -22.05
N TYR A 217 5.83 -7.32 -21.09
CA TYR A 217 4.62 -6.50 -21.15
C TYR A 217 4.82 -5.12 -21.83
N ARG A 218 6.01 -4.82 -22.37
CA ARG A 218 6.35 -3.50 -22.94
C ARG A 218 5.42 -3.10 -24.08
N ARG A 219 5.10 -4.04 -24.98
CA ARG A 219 4.21 -3.78 -26.13
C ARG A 219 2.81 -3.39 -25.66
N LEU A 220 2.28 -4.11 -24.67
CA LEU A 220 0.98 -3.83 -24.07
C LEU A 220 0.94 -2.44 -23.40
N LEU A 221 1.95 -2.13 -22.58
CA LEU A 221 2.07 -0.82 -21.91
C LEU A 221 2.14 0.31 -22.94
N THR A 222 2.98 0.17 -23.95
CA THR A 222 3.17 1.20 -24.99
C THR A 222 1.87 1.42 -25.77
N LYS A 223 1.21 0.35 -26.21
CA LYS A 223 -0.06 0.41 -26.94
C LYS A 223 -1.17 1.07 -26.11
N THR A 224 -1.29 0.70 -24.83
CA THR A 224 -2.33 1.25 -23.95
C THR A 224 -2.09 2.72 -23.61
N GLN A 225 -0.83 3.13 -23.40
CA GLN A 225 -0.45 4.53 -23.18
C GLN A 225 -0.66 5.40 -24.44
N ARG A 226 -0.22 4.94 -25.62
CA ARG A 226 -0.47 5.64 -26.90
C ARG A 226 -1.96 5.81 -27.21
N ARG A 227 -2.80 4.87 -26.77
CA ARG A 227 -4.26 5.00 -26.89
C ARG A 227 -4.80 6.04 -25.92
N LEU A 228 -4.25 6.14 -24.70
CA LEU A 228 -4.67 7.12 -23.70
C LEU A 228 -4.33 8.55 -24.13
N SER A 229 -3.13 8.78 -24.67
CA SER A 229 -2.67 10.12 -25.09
C SER A 229 -3.54 10.73 -26.18
N ARG A 230 -4.09 9.90 -27.08
CA ARG A 230 -5.00 10.32 -28.16
C ARG A 230 -6.44 10.58 -27.71
N LYS A 231 -6.81 10.35 -26.45
CA LYS A 231 -8.18 10.60 -25.95
C LYS A 231 -8.25 11.96 -25.26
N ARG A 232 -9.33 12.71 -25.52
CA ARG A 232 -9.63 13.97 -24.84
C ARG A 232 -9.69 13.76 -23.32
N LYS A 233 -8.78 14.41 -22.60
CA LYS A 233 -8.68 14.35 -21.14
C LYS A 233 -10.04 14.69 -20.50
N GLY A 234 -10.44 13.93 -19.49
CA GLY A 234 -11.74 14.11 -18.80
C GLY A 234 -12.94 13.46 -19.48
N SER A 235 -12.84 13.00 -20.75
CA SER A 235 -13.94 12.26 -21.38
C SER A 235 -14.16 10.87 -20.73
N VAL A 236 -15.38 10.34 -20.85
CA VAL A 236 -15.71 8.97 -20.40
C VAL A 236 -14.78 7.94 -21.04
N ARG A 237 -14.48 8.10 -22.34
CA ARG A 237 -13.54 7.24 -23.08
C ARG A 237 -12.12 7.32 -22.53
N TRP A 238 -11.67 8.52 -22.14
CA TRP A 238 -10.37 8.71 -21.49
C TRP A 238 -10.31 8.03 -20.12
N HIS A 239 -11.35 8.15 -19.29
CA HIS A 239 -11.42 7.46 -18.00
C HIS A 239 -11.38 5.93 -18.14
N ARG A 240 -12.14 5.37 -19.09
CA ARG A 240 -12.10 3.91 -19.39
C ARG A 240 -10.68 3.48 -19.81
N GLN A 241 -10.03 4.26 -20.68
CA GLN A 241 -8.68 3.94 -21.15
C GLN A 241 -7.62 4.07 -20.03
N ARG A 242 -7.77 5.05 -19.13
CA ARG A 242 -6.87 5.21 -17.97
C ARG A 242 -6.89 3.98 -17.07
N VAL A 243 -8.07 3.40 -16.82
CA VAL A 243 -8.19 2.16 -16.03
C VAL A 243 -7.50 0.99 -16.74
N ARG A 244 -7.57 0.89 -18.08
CA ARG A 244 -6.84 -0.13 -18.84
C ARG A 244 -5.32 0.02 -18.70
N VAL A 245 -4.81 1.25 -18.75
CA VAL A 245 -3.39 1.54 -18.47
C VAL A 245 -3.02 1.10 -17.05
N ALA A 246 -3.85 1.45 -16.06
CA ALA A 246 -3.61 1.06 -14.67
C ALA A 246 -3.61 -0.47 -14.48
N LYS A 247 -4.52 -1.20 -15.14
CA LYS A 247 -4.55 -2.67 -15.14
C LYS A 247 -3.29 -3.28 -15.74
N ALA A 248 -2.78 -2.70 -16.84
CA ALA A 248 -1.54 -3.17 -17.45
C ALA A 248 -0.33 -2.97 -16.51
N HIS A 249 -0.23 -1.81 -15.85
CA HIS A 249 0.81 -1.57 -14.84
C HIS A 249 0.66 -2.50 -13.62
N ALA A 250 -0.56 -2.72 -13.14
CA ALA A 250 -0.83 -3.63 -12.03
C ALA A 250 -0.42 -5.07 -12.38
N ARG A 251 -0.68 -5.53 -13.62
CA ARG A 251 -0.24 -6.86 -14.09
C ARG A 251 1.28 -7.00 -13.98
N VAL A 252 2.04 -6.03 -14.50
CA VAL A 252 3.51 -6.04 -14.43
C VAL A 252 4.00 -6.07 -12.99
N SER A 253 3.46 -5.19 -12.14
CA SER A 253 3.86 -5.11 -10.73
C SER A 253 3.57 -6.42 -9.99
N ASN A 254 2.38 -7.00 -10.19
CA ASN A 254 1.96 -8.21 -9.50
C ASN A 254 2.76 -9.43 -9.96
N THR A 255 3.02 -9.58 -11.26
CA THR A 255 3.84 -10.69 -11.77
C THR A 255 5.27 -10.62 -11.25
N ARG A 256 5.86 -9.42 -11.21
CA ARG A 256 7.20 -9.22 -10.63
C ARG A 256 7.24 -9.51 -9.13
N GLN A 257 6.25 -9.04 -8.36
CA GLN A 257 6.16 -9.33 -6.92
C GLN A 257 5.95 -10.81 -6.63
N ASP A 258 5.12 -11.50 -7.41
CA ASP A 258 4.91 -12.95 -7.27
C ASP A 258 6.22 -13.73 -7.48
N TRP A 259 6.96 -13.40 -8.55
CA TRP A 259 8.24 -14.05 -8.82
C TRP A 259 9.27 -13.78 -7.73
N LEU A 260 9.43 -12.52 -7.28
CA LEU A 260 10.35 -12.17 -6.19
C LEU A 260 10.01 -12.88 -4.89
N HIS A 261 8.74 -12.96 -4.52
CA HIS A 261 8.32 -13.68 -3.31
C HIS A 261 8.61 -15.17 -3.37
N LYS A 262 8.43 -15.80 -4.54
CA LYS A 262 8.78 -17.22 -4.73
C LYS A 262 10.28 -17.43 -4.63
N LEU A 263 11.07 -16.56 -5.25
CA LEU A 263 12.52 -16.59 -5.20
C LEU A 263 13.04 -16.45 -3.77
N THR A 264 12.62 -15.40 -3.04
CA THR A 264 13.08 -15.17 -1.65
C THR A 264 12.63 -16.29 -0.72
N THR A 265 11.43 -16.82 -0.89
CA THR A 265 10.95 -17.96 -0.11
C THR A 265 11.78 -19.22 -0.38
N ALA A 266 12.17 -19.48 -1.63
CA ALA A 266 13.03 -20.61 -1.97
C ALA A 266 14.42 -20.48 -1.33
N LEU A 267 15.04 -19.29 -1.42
CA LEU A 267 16.34 -19.00 -0.83
C LEU A 267 16.33 -19.16 0.70
N ILE A 268 15.37 -18.54 1.39
CA ILE A 268 15.24 -18.63 2.86
C ILE A 268 14.98 -20.08 3.31
N ARG A 269 14.28 -20.89 2.51
CA ARG A 269 14.06 -22.30 2.85
C ARG A 269 15.29 -23.17 2.65
N GLN A 270 16.24 -22.78 1.80
CA GLN A 270 17.42 -23.58 1.48
C GLN A 270 18.62 -23.25 2.36
N ALA A 271 18.79 -21.97 2.75
CA ALA A 271 19.95 -21.50 3.49
C ALA A 271 19.69 -21.32 5.00
N GLY A 272 20.68 -21.62 5.83
CA GLY A 272 20.70 -21.25 7.26
C GLY A 272 21.08 -19.80 7.49
N PHE A 273 21.97 -19.25 6.67
CA PHE A 273 22.24 -17.81 6.58
C PHE A 273 22.43 -17.37 5.13
N ILE A 274 22.10 -16.11 4.84
CA ILE A 274 22.25 -15.51 3.51
C ILE A 274 23.15 -14.28 3.64
N ALA A 275 24.27 -14.28 2.92
CA ALA A 275 25.14 -13.11 2.78
C ALA A 275 24.83 -12.42 1.45
N MET A 276 24.60 -11.10 1.48
CA MET A 276 24.30 -10.31 0.28
C MET A 276 25.07 -8.99 0.34
N GLU A 277 25.58 -8.57 -0.80
CA GLU A 277 26.30 -7.30 -0.91
C GLU A 277 25.42 -6.07 -0.59
N THR A 278 26.08 -5.02 -0.08
CA THR A 278 25.42 -3.74 0.21
C THR A 278 25.42 -2.85 -1.04
N LEU A 279 24.53 -3.16 -1.99
CA LEU A 279 24.35 -2.33 -3.18
C LEU A 279 23.66 -0.99 -2.88
N ASN A 280 24.23 0.10 -3.39
CA ASN A 280 23.56 1.41 -3.45
C ASN A 280 22.55 1.46 -4.62
N VAL A 281 21.48 0.66 -4.52
CA VAL A 281 20.44 0.56 -5.56
C VAL A 281 19.84 1.93 -5.88
N ARG A 282 19.70 2.82 -4.88
CA ARG A 282 19.17 4.17 -5.08
C ARG A 282 20.07 5.01 -5.98
N GLY A 283 21.40 4.95 -5.78
CA GLY A 283 22.38 5.60 -6.65
C GLY A 283 22.36 5.03 -8.07
N MET A 284 22.31 3.69 -8.20
CA MET A 284 22.26 3.04 -9.51
C MET A 284 20.99 3.40 -10.29
N MET A 285 19.85 3.57 -9.61
CA MET A 285 18.61 4.02 -10.23
C MET A 285 18.68 5.46 -10.78
N ALA A 286 19.65 6.28 -10.37
CA ALA A 286 19.87 7.60 -10.95
C ALA A 286 20.48 7.51 -12.37
N ASN A 287 21.20 6.43 -12.68
CA ASN A 287 21.74 6.19 -14.01
C ASN A 287 20.65 5.74 -14.98
N ARG A 288 20.24 6.65 -15.88
CA ARG A 288 19.14 6.46 -16.84
C ARG A 288 19.35 5.27 -17.80
N ARG A 289 20.59 4.87 -18.08
CA ARG A 289 20.90 3.75 -19.00
C ARG A 289 20.50 2.40 -18.39
N ILE A 290 20.74 2.21 -17.10
CA ILE A 290 20.51 0.93 -16.39
C ILE A 290 19.24 0.92 -15.53
N ALA A 291 18.71 2.09 -15.15
CA ALA A 291 17.56 2.23 -14.25
C ALA A 291 16.34 1.39 -14.64
N LYS A 292 16.08 1.25 -15.94
CA LYS A 292 14.95 0.45 -16.44
C LYS A 292 15.15 -1.04 -16.20
N ALA A 293 16.36 -1.54 -16.44
CA ALA A 293 16.68 -2.95 -16.27
C ALA A 293 16.78 -3.32 -14.78
N LEU A 294 17.39 -2.45 -13.97
CA LEU A 294 17.40 -2.54 -12.51
C LEU A 294 15.97 -2.56 -11.93
N GLY A 295 15.12 -1.64 -12.41
CA GLY A 295 13.73 -1.57 -12.01
C GLY A 295 12.93 -2.81 -12.41
N ASP A 296 13.27 -3.46 -13.53
CA ASP A 296 12.64 -4.72 -13.95
C ASP A 296 13.06 -5.88 -13.04
N ALA A 297 14.35 -5.99 -12.73
CA ALA A 297 14.90 -6.98 -11.81
C ALA A 297 14.36 -6.85 -10.38
N GLY A 298 14.01 -5.63 -9.94
CA GLY A 298 13.38 -5.42 -8.63
C GLY A 298 14.34 -5.56 -7.45
N MET A 299 15.63 -5.26 -7.65
CA MET A 299 16.71 -5.46 -6.66
C MET A 299 16.43 -4.86 -5.29
N HIS A 300 15.88 -3.64 -5.23
CA HIS A 300 15.51 -3.02 -3.94
C HIS A 300 14.44 -3.82 -3.19
N GLU A 301 13.48 -4.37 -3.93
CA GLU A 301 12.39 -5.15 -3.35
C GLU A 301 12.87 -6.54 -2.92
N LEU A 302 13.80 -7.15 -3.66
CA LEU A 302 14.49 -8.38 -3.25
C LEU A 302 15.19 -8.18 -1.89
N LYS A 303 16.01 -7.13 -1.78
CA LYS A 303 16.71 -6.78 -0.54
C LYS A 303 15.79 -6.42 0.63
N ARG A 304 14.58 -5.94 0.35
CA ARG A 304 13.58 -5.64 1.39
C ARG A 304 12.86 -6.90 1.90
N GLN A 305 12.83 -7.95 1.10
CA GLN A 305 12.10 -9.20 1.39
C GLN A 305 12.98 -10.24 2.10
N LEU A 306 14.28 -10.26 1.79
CA LEU A 306 15.31 -10.96 2.55
C LEU A 306 15.64 -10.18 3.83
#